data_AF-A0A2T2VDR5-F1
#
_entry.id   AF-A0A2T2VDR5-F1
#
_cell.length_a   1.000
_cell.length_b   1.000
_cell.length_c   1.000
_cell.angle_alpha   90.00
_cell.angle_beta   90.00
_cell.angle_gamma   90.00
#
_symmetry.space_group_name_H-M   'P 1'
#
loop_
_entity.id
_entity.type
_entity.pdbx_description
1 polymer ?
#
loop_
_entity_poly.entity_id
_entity_poly.type
_entity_poly.pdbx_seq_one_letter_code
_entity_poly.pdbx_strand_id
1 'polypeptide(L)'
;MGEPSTLVAGTVTSTQTGDWGNQSTWDCSCTPADSDDVVIDSGHTVTLSSNEQVACLTIKDDAVLDDGSNDLEVTSNFTLDGTYTTMVMY
;
A
#
# COMPACT_ATOMS: atom_id res chain seq x y z
N MET A 1 17.55 13.11 -26.84
CA MET A 1 16.22 13.36 -26.25
C MET A 1 15.85 12.08 -25.53
N GLY A 2 16.14 11.99 -24.23
CA GLY A 2 15.81 10.82 -23.41
C GLY A 2 14.29 10.75 -23.22
N GLU A 3 13.75 9.55 -23.17
CA GLU A 3 12.31 9.29 -23.22
C GLU A 3 11.54 10.10 -22.17
N PRO A 4 10.31 10.57 -22.48
CA PRO A 4 9.46 11.17 -21.47
C PRO A 4 9.23 10.12 -20.39
N SER A 5 9.63 10.42 -19.17
CA SER A 5 9.29 9.63 -17.98
C SER A 5 7.79 9.74 -17.76
N THR A 6 6.99 9.03 -18.57
CA THR A 6 5.64 8.66 -18.17
C THR A 6 5.81 7.92 -16.86
N LEU A 7 5.37 8.53 -15.75
CA LEU A 7 5.04 7.81 -14.53
C LEU A 7 4.13 6.66 -14.99
N VAL A 8 4.71 5.48 -15.15
CA VAL A 8 3.91 4.28 -15.39
C VAL A 8 3.38 3.94 -14.01
N ALA A 9 2.06 3.88 -13.87
CA ALA A 9 1.43 3.22 -12.75
C ALA A 9 2.18 1.90 -12.50
N GLY A 10 2.91 1.85 -11.40
CA GLY A 10 3.80 0.77 -11.05
C GLY A 10 3.15 -0.11 -10.00
N THR A 11 3.50 -1.39 -10.01
CA THR A 11 3.13 -2.26 -8.90
C THR A 11 4.14 -2.07 -7.78
N VAL A 12 3.69 -1.51 -6.66
CA VAL A 12 4.48 -1.27 -5.46
C VAL A 12 4.22 -2.40 -4.46
N THR A 13 5.24 -3.21 -4.17
CA THR A 13 5.11 -4.32 -3.23
C THR A 13 5.78 -4.00 -1.90
N SER A 14 5.13 -4.32 -0.78
CA SER A 14 5.71 -4.19 0.55
C SER A 14 6.84 -5.22 0.73
N THR A 15 8.02 -4.76 1.09
CA THR A 15 9.22 -5.59 1.34
C THR A 15 9.45 -5.89 2.81
N GLN A 16 8.82 -5.13 3.70
CA GLN A 16 8.92 -5.29 5.15
C GLN A 16 7.72 -4.67 5.86
N THR A 17 7.48 -5.08 7.10
CA THR A 17 6.55 -4.43 8.03
C THR A 17 7.01 -3.00 8.34
N GLY A 18 6.09 -2.04 8.27
CA GLY A 18 6.39 -0.63 8.50
C GLY A 18 5.22 0.29 8.18
N ASP A 19 5.45 1.60 8.31
CA ASP A 19 4.44 2.59 7.95
C ASP A 19 4.30 2.70 6.43
N TRP A 20 3.08 2.98 5.97
CA TRP A 20 2.77 3.21 4.57
C TRP A 20 3.57 4.39 4.00
N GLY A 21 3.70 5.48 4.76
CA GLY A 21 4.48 6.65 4.33
C GLY A 21 6.01 6.44 4.30
N ASN A 22 6.51 5.27 4.73
CA ASN A 22 7.94 5.00 4.76
C ASN A 22 8.40 4.35 3.44
N GLN A 23 9.28 5.06 2.72
CA GLN A 23 9.87 4.58 1.46
C GLN A 23 10.60 3.24 1.61
N SER A 24 11.17 2.93 2.78
CA SER A 24 11.83 1.64 3.03
C SER A 24 10.87 0.45 3.18
N THR A 25 9.56 0.70 3.36
CA THR A 25 8.51 -0.34 3.40
C THR A 25 8.27 -0.93 2.01
N TRP A 26 8.62 -0.21 0.96
CA TRP A 26 8.26 -0.51 -0.43
C TRP A 26 9.47 -0.85 -1.29
N ASP A 27 9.30 -1.80 -2.21
CA ASP A 27 10.36 -2.27 -3.11
C ASP A 27 10.95 -1.14 -3.98
N CYS A 28 10.10 -0.21 -4.42
CA CYS A 28 10.52 0.93 -5.25
C CYS A 28 11.36 1.97 -4.49
N SER A 29 11.53 1.82 -3.17
CA SER A 29 12.09 2.87 -2.30
C SER A 29 11.34 4.20 -2.46
N CYS A 30 10.04 4.13 -2.74
CA CYS A 30 9.14 5.24 -3.04
C CYS A 30 7.81 5.01 -2.31
N THR A 31 7.07 6.08 -2.04
CA THR A 31 5.71 5.96 -1.49
C THR A 31 4.74 5.76 -2.67
N PRO A 32 3.78 4.82 -2.59
CA PRO A 32 2.76 4.64 -3.61
C PRO A 32 2.03 5.95 -3.93
N ALA A 33 1.80 6.22 -5.21
CA ALA A 33 0.93 7.30 -5.66
C ALA A 33 -0.51 6.82 -5.89
N ASP A 34 -1.42 7.77 -6.11
CA ASP A 34 -2.84 7.53 -6.38
C ASP A 34 -3.13 6.64 -7.59
N SER A 35 -2.21 6.60 -8.55
CA SER A 35 -2.32 5.75 -9.74
C SER A 35 -1.62 4.39 -9.60
N ASP A 36 -0.93 4.12 -8.50
CA ASP A 36 -0.12 2.91 -8.35
C ASP A 36 -0.93 1.71 -7.82
N ASP A 37 -0.42 0.52 -8.13
CA ASP A 37 -0.98 -0.74 -7.67
C ASP A 37 -0.19 -1.22 -6.45
N VAL A 38 -0.81 -1.18 -5.26
CA VAL A 38 -0.16 -1.59 -4.02
C VAL A 38 -0.42 -3.04 -3.71
N VAL A 39 0.65 -3.76 -3.37
CA VAL A 39 0.61 -5.16 -2.94
C VAL A 39 1.27 -5.29 -1.57
N ILE A 40 0.50 -5.65 -0.56
CA ILE A 40 1.04 -6.01 0.75
C ILE A 40 1.38 -7.50 0.73
N ASP A 41 2.68 -7.82 0.82
CA ASP A 41 3.15 -9.21 0.78
C ASP A 41 2.83 -9.94 2.10
N SER A 42 2.73 -11.27 2.02
CA SER A 42 2.33 -12.13 3.15
C SER A 42 3.29 -12.00 4.34
N GLY A 43 2.76 -11.89 5.56
CA GLY A 43 3.56 -11.74 6.78
C GLY A 43 4.04 -10.31 7.06
N HIS A 44 3.64 -9.32 6.24
CA HIS A 44 3.92 -7.91 6.48
C HIS A 44 2.72 -7.19 7.10
N THR A 45 3.01 -6.29 8.04
CA THR A 45 2.01 -5.36 8.58
C THR A 45 2.33 -3.95 8.10
N VAL A 46 1.39 -3.33 7.39
CA VAL A 46 1.53 -1.95 6.94
C VAL A 46 0.53 -1.07 7.67
N THR A 47 1.01 -0.01 8.32
CA THR A 47 0.16 0.93 9.04
C THR A 47 0.07 2.25 8.29
N LEU A 48 -1.14 2.72 8.01
CA LEU A 48 -1.35 4.04 7.43
C LEU A 48 -1.14 5.11 8.49
N SER A 49 -0.36 6.12 8.12
CA SER A 49 -0.06 7.29 8.96
C SER A 49 -0.77 8.56 8.50
N SER A 50 -1.47 8.49 7.36
CA SER A 50 -2.24 9.58 6.74
C SER A 50 -3.30 8.98 5.82
N ASN A 51 -4.22 9.83 5.34
CA ASN A 51 -5.15 9.43 4.29
C ASN A 51 -4.42 9.22 2.97
N GLU A 52 -4.70 8.09 2.34
CA GLU A 52 -3.98 7.59 1.18
C GLU A 52 -4.98 7.18 0.10
N GLN A 53 -4.55 7.25 -1.16
CA GLN A 53 -5.34 6.82 -2.31
C GLN A 53 -4.46 5.97 -3.21
N VAL A 54 -5.03 4.92 -3.78
CA VAL A 54 -4.34 4.02 -4.72
C VAL A 54 -5.28 3.57 -5.85
N ALA A 55 -4.69 3.12 -6.95
CA ALA A 55 -5.46 2.55 -8.04
C ALA A 55 -5.93 1.15 -7.65
N CYS A 56 -4.98 0.26 -7.38
CA CYS A 56 -5.28 -1.08 -6.89
C CYS A 56 -4.64 -1.32 -5.53
N LEU A 57 -5.30 -2.13 -4.72
CA LEU A 57 -4.78 -2.60 -3.45
C LEU A 57 -5.00 -4.10 -3.34
N THR A 58 -3.92 -4.83 -3.12
CA THR A 58 -3.92 -6.28 -2.91
C THR A 58 -3.26 -6.58 -1.58
N ILE A 59 -4.00 -7.20 -0.66
CA ILE A 59 -3.48 -7.63 0.64
C ILE A 59 -3.41 -9.15 0.60
N LYS A 60 -2.20 -9.74 0.55
CA LYS A 60 -2.02 -11.20 0.49
C LYS A 60 -2.43 -11.89 1.79
N ASP A 61 -2.62 -13.21 1.72
CA ASP A 61 -2.82 -14.07 2.89
C ASP A 61 -1.71 -13.85 3.94
N ASP A 62 -2.07 -13.84 5.23
CA ASP A 62 -1.17 -13.51 6.36
C ASP A 62 -0.62 -12.07 6.37
N ALA A 63 -0.99 -11.20 5.41
CA ALA A 63 -0.69 -9.78 5.47
C ALA A 63 -1.72 -9.01 6.30
N VAL A 64 -1.29 -7.92 6.93
CA VAL A 64 -2.17 -7.04 7.72
C VAL A 64 -2.02 -5.60 7.22
N LEU A 65 -3.13 -4.98 6.84
CA LEU A 65 -3.19 -3.55 6.61
C LEU A 65 -3.94 -2.89 7.77
N ASP A 66 -3.26 -2.03 8.51
CA ASP A 66 -3.81 -1.21 9.57
C ASP A 66 -4.06 0.20 9.05
N ASP A 67 -5.31 0.64 8.95
CA ASP A 67 -5.62 1.98 8.45
C ASP A 67 -5.28 3.11 9.44
N GLY A 68 -4.94 2.79 10.70
CA GLY A 68 -4.51 3.78 11.68
C GLY A 68 -5.55 4.85 11.98
N SER A 69 -6.84 4.58 11.75
CA SER A 69 -7.93 5.58 11.74
C SER A 69 -7.86 6.59 10.58
N ASN A 70 -7.19 6.23 9.49
CA ASN A 70 -7.15 7.00 8.25
C ASN A 70 -8.04 6.37 7.18
N ASP A 71 -8.36 7.16 6.16
CA ASP A 71 -9.09 6.66 5.00
C ASP A 71 -8.10 6.17 3.92
N LEU A 72 -8.31 4.95 3.44
CA LEU A 72 -7.62 4.42 2.26
C LEU A 72 -8.62 4.27 1.12
N GLU A 73 -8.49 5.10 0.10
CA GLU A 73 -9.36 5.06 -1.06
C GLU A 73 -8.75 4.21 -2.18
N VAL A 74 -9.48 3.20 -2.64
CA VAL A 74 -9.08 2.36 -3.77
C VAL A 74 -9.98 2.67 -4.96
N THR A 75 -9.42 3.26 -6.01
CA THR A 75 -10.21 3.79 -7.13
C THR A 75 -10.53 2.74 -8.21
N SER A 76 -9.73 1.68 -8.31
CA SER A 76 -9.85 0.66 -9.36
C SER A 76 -10.17 -0.74 -8.84
N ASN A 77 -9.24 -1.42 -8.18
CA ASN A 77 -9.42 -2.81 -7.76
C ASN A 77 -8.93 -3.05 -6.33
N PHE A 78 -9.79 -3.65 -5.50
CA PHE A 78 -9.45 -4.02 -4.12
C PHE A 78 -9.55 -5.53 -3.95
N THR A 79 -8.42 -6.16 -3.62
CA THR A 79 -8.31 -7.59 -3.31
C THR A 79 -7.82 -7.76 -1.88
N LEU A 80 -8.62 -8.44 -1.06
CA LEU A 80 -8.33 -8.71 0.34
C LEU A 80 -8.29 -10.22 0.56
N ASP A 81 -7.10 -10.81 0.53
CA ASP A 81 -6.84 -12.20 0.93
C ASP A 81 -6.36 -12.29 2.39
N GLY A 82 -5.71 -11.24 2.89
CA GLY A 82 -5.25 -11.13 4.28
C GLY A 82 -6.25 -10.47 5.21
N THR A 83 -5.73 -9.62 6.12
CA THR A 83 -6.53 -8.91 7.12
C THR A 83 -6.45 -7.40 6.91
N TYR A 84 -7.60 -6.75 6.83
CA TYR A 84 -7.72 -5.31 6.96
C TYR A 84 -8.27 -5.00 8.36
N THR A 85 -7.52 -4.24 9.14
CA THR A 85 -7.93 -3.84 10.49
C THR A 85 -7.87 -2.32 10.60
N THR A 86 -8.82 -1.78 11.34
CA THR A 86 -8.68 -0.44 11.89
C THR A 86 -8.17 -0.57 13.32
N MET A 87 -7.54 0.48 13.84
CA MET A 87 -6.99 0.49 15.19
C MET A 87 -8.01 -0.08 16.20
N VAL A 88 -7.72 -1.26 16.75
CA VAL A 88 -8.59 -1.90 17.76
C VAL A 88 -8.30 -1.23 19.09
N MET A 89 -9.07 -0.20 19.44
CA MET A 89 -9.10 0.30 20.82
C MET A 89 -9.65 -0.83 21.70
N TYR A 90 -8.77 -1.47 22.48
CA TYR A 90 -9.13 -2.43 23.54
C TYR A 90 -9.69 -1.73 24.78
#